data_AF-A0A2D4Q543-F1
#
_entry.id   AF-A0A2D4Q543-F1
#
_cell.length_a   1.000
_cell.length_b   1.000
_cell.length_c   1.000
_cell.angle_alpha   90.00
_cell.angle_beta   90.00
_cell.angle_gamma   90.00
#
_symmetry.space_group_name_H-M   'P 1'
#
loop_
_entity.id
_entity.type
_entity.pdbx_description
1 polymer ?
#
loop_
_entity_poly.entity_id
_entity_poly.type
_entity_poly.pdbx_seq_one_letter_code
_entity_poly.pdbx_strand_id
1 'polypeptide(L)'
;PLIKQLEESPQIFGELVARKQFLARVPNYTESIELMIRIARAEAVASRQSSVMLCVMKTLEDVARCGDALSCLDISKKSVVQFGPWKAAPNIQDLLDCIKMDIEAKGYKTSFQNYVPEKGFRFKANDFFYKFLFHWW
;
A
#
# COMPACT_ATOMS: atom_id res chain seq x y z
N PRO A 1 -13.40 -3.85 33.92
CA PRO A 1 -13.37 -2.69 32.99
C PRO A 1 -13.36 -3.18 31.53
N LEU A 2 -14.38 -2.80 30.75
CA LEU A 2 -14.59 -3.28 29.37
C LEU A 2 -13.35 -3.20 28.47
N ILE A 3 -12.49 -2.19 28.69
CA ILE A 3 -11.25 -2.00 27.94
C ILE A 3 -10.34 -3.23 27.99
N LYS A 4 -10.13 -3.82 29.17
CA LYS A 4 -9.27 -5.01 29.31
C LYS A 4 -9.85 -6.23 28.58
N GLN A 5 -11.17 -6.39 28.60
CA GLN A 5 -11.84 -7.50 27.91
C GLN A 5 -11.82 -7.32 26.38
N LEU A 6 -11.82 -6.08 25.91
CA LEU A 6 -11.64 -5.78 24.49
C LEU A 6 -10.19 -6.01 24.07
N GLU A 7 -9.20 -5.58 24.87
CA GLU A 7 -7.78 -5.83 24.60
C GLU A 7 -7.43 -7.33 24.55
N GLU A 8 -8.09 -8.14 25.38
CA GLU A 8 -7.94 -9.61 25.43
C GLU A 8 -8.77 -10.35 24.35
N SER A 9 -9.58 -9.65 23.56
CA SER A 9 -10.34 -10.26 22.46
C SER A 9 -9.39 -10.75 21.36
N PRO A 10 -9.57 -11.97 20.81
CA PRO A 10 -8.66 -12.56 19.82
C PRO A 10 -8.38 -11.69 18.59
N GLN A 11 -9.40 -10.95 18.12
CA GLN A 11 -9.28 -10.04 16.98
C GLN A 11 -8.35 -8.86 17.29
N ILE A 12 -8.48 -8.30 18.51
CA ILE A 12 -7.71 -7.15 18.96
C ILE A 12 -6.27 -7.55 19.31
N PHE A 13 -6.05 -8.75 19.85
CA PHE A 13 -4.70 -9.25 20.16
C PHE A 13 -3.85 -9.48 18.89
N GLY A 14 -4.40 -10.15 17.87
CA GLY A 14 -3.70 -10.40 16.61
C GLY A 14 -3.35 -9.10 15.88
N GLU A 15 -4.27 -8.13 15.92
CA GLU A 15 -4.07 -6.80 15.35
C GLU A 15 -3.06 -5.94 16.13
N LEU A 16 -3.06 -6.00 17.47
CA LEU A 16 -2.14 -5.19 18.27
C LEU A 16 -0.71 -5.73 18.26
N VAL A 17 -0.51 -7.05 18.20
CA VAL A 17 0.82 -7.65 18.35
C VAL A 17 1.38 -8.09 17.00
N ALA A 18 0.72 -9.02 16.31
CA ALA A 18 1.28 -9.63 15.11
C ALA A 18 1.37 -8.64 13.94
N ARG A 19 0.32 -7.85 13.71
CA ARG A 19 0.31 -6.81 12.67
C ARG A 19 1.34 -5.73 12.95
N LYS A 20 1.43 -5.20 14.17
CA LYS A 20 2.44 -4.19 14.52
C LYS A 20 3.87 -4.72 14.36
N GLN A 21 4.14 -5.95 14.78
CA GLN A 21 5.44 -6.60 14.58
C GLN A 21 5.78 -6.80 13.11
N PHE A 22 4.79 -7.11 12.27
CA PHE A 22 4.96 -7.20 10.83
C PHE A 22 5.29 -5.82 10.23
N LEU A 23 4.47 -4.80 10.51
CA LEU A 23 4.64 -3.46 9.96
C LEU A 23 5.96 -2.81 10.37
N ALA A 24 6.47 -3.11 11.58
CA ALA A 24 7.79 -2.67 12.02
C ALA A 24 8.96 -3.21 11.16
N ARG A 25 8.72 -4.27 10.36
CA ARG A 25 9.70 -4.83 9.41
C ARG A 25 9.54 -4.29 8.00
N VAL A 26 8.50 -3.49 7.74
CA VAL A 26 8.29 -2.85 6.44
C VAL A 26 8.97 -1.48 6.48
N PRO A 27 9.99 -1.23 5.64
CA PRO A 27 10.72 0.03 5.66
C PRO A 27 9.82 1.24 5.40
N ASN A 28 10.02 2.31 6.19
CA ASN A 28 9.36 3.62 6.03
C ASN A 28 7.82 3.54 5.97
N TYR A 29 7.21 2.54 6.60
CA TYR A 29 5.78 2.26 6.44
C TYR A 29 4.92 3.49 6.76
N THR A 30 5.13 4.13 7.91
CA THR A 30 4.34 5.28 8.34
C THR A 30 4.54 6.49 7.42
N GLU A 31 5.79 6.76 7.02
CA GLU A 31 6.14 7.85 6.11
C GLU A 31 5.52 7.64 4.73
N SER A 32 5.50 6.40 4.24
CA SER A 32 4.87 6.02 2.97
C SER A 32 3.36 6.22 3.02
N ILE A 33 2.67 5.88 4.12
CA ILE A 33 1.23 6.17 4.29
C ILE A 33 0.98 7.69 4.25
N GLU A 34 1.78 8.48 4.95
CA GLU A 34 1.64 9.95 4.93
C GLU A 34 1.91 10.54 3.54
N LEU A 35 2.88 9.97 2.82
CA LEU A 35 3.16 10.36 1.45
C LEU A 35 1.98 10.03 0.52
N MET A 36 1.39 8.83 0.64
CA MET A 36 0.20 8.46 -0.12
C MET A 36 -0.94 9.46 0.08
N ILE A 37 -1.26 9.80 1.34
CA ILE A 37 -2.34 10.74 1.65
C ILE A 37 -2.05 12.12 1.06
N ARG A 38 -0.80 12.60 1.14
CA ARG A 38 -0.40 13.89 0.55
C ARG A 38 -0.57 13.91 -0.97
N ILE A 39 -0.10 12.86 -1.66
CA ILE A 39 -0.27 12.72 -3.12
C ILE A 39 -1.75 12.69 -3.47
N ALA A 40 -2.53 11.85 -2.78
CA ALA A 40 -3.95 11.68 -3.03
C ALA A 40 -4.72 13.00 -2.85
N ARG A 41 -4.40 13.80 -1.82
CA ARG A 41 -5.00 15.12 -1.60
C ARG A 41 -4.62 16.12 -2.69
N ALA A 42 -3.35 16.13 -3.09
CA ALA A 42 -2.87 17.02 -4.15
C ALA A 42 -3.54 16.73 -5.50
N GLU A 43 -3.80 15.45 -5.80
CA GLU A 43 -4.49 15.03 -7.03
C GLU A 43 -6.02 15.21 -6.97
N ALA A 44 -6.61 15.39 -5.79
CA ALA A 44 -8.06 15.50 -5.61
C ALA A 44 -8.63 16.87 -6.04
N VAL A 45 -7.79 17.83 -6.47
CA VAL A 45 -8.22 19.18 -6.87
C VAL A 45 -9.22 19.06 -8.02
N ALA A 46 -10.49 19.31 -7.71
CA ALA A 46 -11.67 19.20 -8.59
C ALA A 46 -12.05 17.78 -9.09
N SER A 47 -11.49 16.70 -8.53
CA SER A 47 -11.82 15.33 -8.96
C SER A 47 -12.58 14.53 -7.92
N ARG A 48 -13.49 13.65 -8.39
CA ARG A 48 -14.31 12.87 -7.45
C ARG A 48 -13.54 11.83 -6.63
N GLN A 49 -12.40 11.47 -7.18
CA GLN A 49 -11.51 10.41 -6.74
C GLN A 49 -10.10 10.81 -7.11
N SER A 50 -9.12 10.39 -6.32
CA SER A 50 -7.71 10.48 -6.68
C SER A 50 -7.07 9.10 -6.57
N SER A 51 -5.87 8.93 -7.14
CA SER A 51 -5.27 7.60 -7.16
C SER A 51 -3.77 7.59 -7.02
N VAL A 52 -3.28 6.83 -6.05
CA VAL A 52 -1.86 6.66 -5.82
C VAL A 52 -1.40 5.31 -6.33
N MET A 53 -0.32 5.32 -7.11
CA MET A 53 0.34 4.10 -7.59
C MET A 53 1.30 3.60 -6.51
N LEU A 54 1.27 2.30 -6.25
CA LEU A 54 2.19 1.62 -5.35
C LEU A 54 3.06 0.64 -6.12
N CYS A 55 4.35 0.54 -5.78
CA CYS A 55 5.15 -0.66 -6.04
C CYS A 55 5.38 -1.39 -4.71
N VAL A 56 4.95 -2.65 -4.64
CA VAL A 56 5.12 -3.49 -3.46
C VAL A 56 6.08 -4.64 -3.79
N MET A 57 7.18 -4.71 -3.06
CA MET A 57 8.26 -5.68 -3.27
C MET A 57 8.39 -6.51 -2.01
N LYS A 58 8.23 -7.84 -2.09
CA LYS A 58 8.39 -8.69 -0.89
C LYS A 58 9.86 -9.02 -0.67
N THR A 59 10.57 -9.38 -1.73
CA THR A 59 11.95 -9.87 -1.69
C THR A 59 12.94 -8.88 -2.31
N LEU A 60 14.24 -9.07 -2.06
CA LEU A 60 15.29 -8.29 -2.73
C LEU A 60 15.33 -8.53 -4.25
N GLU A 61 14.98 -9.74 -4.69
CA GLU A 61 14.85 -10.05 -6.13
C GLU A 61 13.72 -9.24 -6.77
N ASP A 62 12.61 -9.03 -6.05
CA ASP A 62 11.51 -8.18 -6.50
C ASP A 62 11.93 -6.71 -6.65
N VAL A 63 12.88 -6.24 -5.84
CA VAL A 63 13.40 -4.87 -5.95
C VAL A 63 14.11 -4.66 -7.28
N ALA A 64 15.00 -5.58 -7.67
CA ALA A 64 15.68 -5.51 -8.96
C ALA A 64 14.67 -5.54 -10.11
N ARG A 65 13.70 -6.46 -10.05
CA ARG A 65 12.63 -6.60 -11.07
C ARG A 65 11.70 -5.39 -11.14
N CYS A 66 11.34 -4.78 -10.00
CA CYS A 66 10.53 -3.55 -9.99
C CYS A 66 11.32 -2.37 -10.54
N GLY A 67 12.64 -2.28 -10.27
CA GLY A 67 13.51 -1.25 -10.86
C GLY A 67 13.49 -1.28 -12.40
N ASP A 68 13.67 -2.46 -12.98
CA ASP A 68 13.60 -2.64 -14.43
C ASP A 68 12.21 -2.27 -14.96
N ALA A 69 11.14 -2.71 -14.29
CA ALA A 69 9.78 -2.41 -14.69
C ALA A 69 9.43 -0.92 -14.60
N LEU A 70 9.88 -0.23 -13.55
CA LEU A 70 9.72 1.22 -13.38
C LEU A 70 10.43 2.00 -14.48
N SER A 71 11.58 1.52 -14.94
CA SER A 71 12.31 2.15 -16.06
C SER A 71 11.59 1.97 -17.40
N CYS A 72 10.89 0.85 -17.60
CA CYS A 72 10.11 0.56 -18.80
C CYS A 72 8.75 1.27 -18.83
N LEU A 73 8.17 1.51 -17.66
CA LEU A 73 6.89 2.17 -17.53
C LEU A 73 7.10 3.68 -17.54
N ASP A 74 6.43 4.42 -18.44
CA ASP A 74 6.40 5.89 -18.46
C ASP A 74 5.57 6.48 -17.28
N ILE A 75 5.58 5.77 -16.15
CA ILE A 75 5.03 6.15 -14.85
C ILE A 75 5.88 7.27 -14.21
N SER A 76 6.99 7.67 -14.83
CA SER A 76 7.82 8.82 -14.43
C SER A 76 7.04 10.13 -14.17
N LYS A 77 5.80 10.25 -14.67
CA LYS A 77 4.88 11.38 -14.41
C LYS A 77 3.91 11.18 -13.23
N LYS A 78 3.81 10.00 -12.64
CA LYS A 78 2.94 9.67 -11.49
C LYS A 78 3.79 9.26 -10.30
N SER A 79 3.66 9.96 -9.19
CA SER A 79 4.36 9.65 -7.94
C SER A 79 4.04 8.23 -7.46
N VAL A 80 4.97 7.30 -7.64
CA VAL A 80 4.85 5.92 -7.13
C VAL A 80 5.38 5.86 -5.70
N VAL A 81 4.59 5.32 -4.79
CA VAL A 81 5.03 5.05 -3.42
C VAL A 81 5.49 3.60 -3.32
N GLN A 82 6.66 3.38 -2.74
CA GLN A 82 7.26 2.05 -2.64
C GLN A 82 7.07 1.46 -1.25
N PHE A 83 6.81 0.17 -1.19
CA PHE A 83 6.77 -0.61 0.05
C PHE A 83 7.64 -1.86 -0.07
N GLY A 84 8.40 -2.13 1.00
CA GLY A 84 9.30 -3.26 1.08
C GLY A 84 10.74 -2.94 0.66
N PRO A 85 11.61 -3.96 0.56
CA PRO A 85 11.35 -5.37 0.86
C PRO A 85 11.17 -5.63 2.36
N TRP A 86 10.51 -6.74 2.73
CA TRP A 86 10.38 -7.18 4.12
C TRP A 86 10.60 -8.69 4.26
N LYS A 87 11.11 -9.11 5.43
CA LYS A 87 11.31 -10.52 5.75
C LYS A 87 10.35 -10.97 6.85
N ALA A 88 9.14 -11.35 6.43
CA ALA A 88 8.10 -11.86 7.33
C ALA A 88 7.15 -12.82 6.60
N ALA A 89 6.38 -13.59 7.37
CA ALA A 89 5.38 -14.52 6.84
C ALA A 89 4.29 -13.82 6.00
N PRO A 90 3.74 -12.66 6.41
CA PRO A 90 2.70 -11.96 5.65
C PRO A 90 3.09 -11.69 4.20
N ASN A 91 2.11 -11.84 3.32
CA ASN A 91 2.22 -11.66 1.88
C ASN A 91 1.86 -10.22 1.48
N ILE A 92 1.84 -9.95 0.16
CA ILE A 92 1.56 -8.63 -0.38
C ILE A 92 0.12 -8.20 -0.06
N GLN A 93 -0.85 -9.10 -0.16
CA GLN A 93 -2.25 -8.83 0.16
C GLN A 93 -2.41 -8.40 1.63
N ASP A 94 -1.75 -9.09 2.56
CA ASP A 94 -1.75 -8.71 3.97
C ASP A 94 -1.23 -7.27 4.19
N LEU A 95 -0.21 -6.86 3.43
CA LEU A 95 0.29 -5.49 3.48
C LEU A 95 -0.70 -4.47 2.91
N LEU A 96 -1.32 -4.78 1.77
CA LEU A 96 -2.32 -3.89 1.14
C LEU A 96 -3.53 -3.68 2.06
N ASP A 97 -3.97 -4.73 2.74
CA ASP A 97 -5.05 -4.65 3.72
C ASP A 97 -4.63 -3.82 4.94
N CYS A 98 -3.39 -3.97 5.42
CA CYS A 98 -2.85 -3.11 6.48
C CYS A 98 -2.81 -1.63 6.08
N ILE A 99 -2.35 -1.33 4.86
CA ILE A 99 -2.28 0.03 4.31
C ILE A 99 -3.68 0.63 4.26
N LYS A 100 -4.65 -0.12 3.73
CA LYS A 100 -6.05 0.30 3.67
C LYS A 100 -6.60 0.60 5.06
N MET A 101 -6.44 -0.31 6.02
CA MET A 101 -6.90 -0.12 7.40
C MET A 101 -6.30 1.13 8.05
N ASP A 102 -4.99 1.39 7.86
CA ASP A 102 -4.34 2.57 8.46
C ASP A 102 -4.75 3.89 7.80
N ILE A 103 -5.03 3.88 6.50
CA ILE A 103 -5.57 5.05 5.81
C ILE A 103 -7.01 5.32 6.26
N GLU A 104 -7.83 4.28 6.40
CA GLU A 104 -9.21 4.38 6.90
C GLU A 104 -9.27 4.83 8.36
N ALA A 105 -8.34 4.37 9.20
CA ALA A 105 -8.18 4.84 10.58
C ALA A 105 -7.85 6.35 10.65
N LYS A 106 -7.27 6.93 9.60
CA LYS A 106 -7.03 8.37 9.46
C LYS A 106 -8.22 9.13 8.87
N GLY A 107 -9.35 8.46 8.63
CA GLY A 107 -10.60 9.07 8.17
C GLY A 107 -10.77 9.15 6.64
N TYR A 108 -9.93 8.47 5.85
CA TYR A 108 -10.05 8.46 4.40
C TYR A 108 -10.67 7.17 3.89
N LYS A 109 -11.67 7.28 3.01
CA LYS A 109 -12.26 6.12 2.35
C LYS A 109 -11.40 5.68 1.17
N THR A 110 -10.93 4.43 1.18
CA THR A 110 -10.07 3.91 0.10
C THR A 110 -10.43 2.52 -0.39
N SER A 111 -10.05 2.24 -1.62
CA SER A 111 -10.06 0.89 -2.21
C SER A 111 -8.78 0.70 -3.00
N PHE A 112 -8.37 -0.54 -3.25
CA PHE A 112 -7.22 -0.83 -4.11
C PHE A 112 -7.53 -1.93 -5.11
N GLN A 113 -6.76 -1.93 -6.19
CA GLN A 113 -6.83 -2.93 -7.24
C GLN A 113 -5.43 -3.15 -7.84
N ASN A 114 -5.22 -4.31 -8.45
CA ASN A 114 -4.01 -4.55 -9.24
C ASN A 114 -3.92 -3.54 -10.37
N TYR A 115 -2.72 -3.04 -10.65
CA TYR A 115 -2.49 -2.21 -11.82
C TYR A 115 -2.51 -3.09 -13.07
N VAL A 116 -3.43 -2.79 -13.99
CA VAL A 116 -3.49 -3.43 -15.30
C VAL A 116 -3.00 -2.42 -16.33
N PRO A 117 -1.83 -2.64 -16.97
CA PRO A 117 -1.36 -1.76 -18.01
C PRO A 117 -2.28 -1.85 -19.23
N GLU A 118 -2.43 -0.73 -19.95
CA GLU A 118 -3.18 -0.72 -21.20
C GLU A 118 -2.51 -1.60 -22.26
N LYS A 119 -3.32 -2.20 -23.16
CA LYS A 119 -2.95 -3.27 -24.09
C LYS A 119 -1.65 -2.92 -24.85
N GLY A 120 -0.57 -3.65 -24.58
CA GLY A 120 0.70 -3.52 -25.29
C GLY A 120 1.93 -3.93 -24.47
N PHE A 121 1.84 -3.83 -23.15
CA PHE A 121 2.95 -4.18 -22.26
C PHE A 121 2.90 -5.67 -21.87
N ARG A 122 3.71 -6.51 -22.52
CA ARG A 122 3.93 -7.92 -22.18
C ARG A 122 5.02 -8.10 -21.11
N PHE A 123 5.07 -7.23 -20.12
CA PHE A 123 6.00 -7.42 -19.00
C PHE A 123 5.24 -8.04 -17.83
N LYS A 124 5.85 -9.01 -17.15
CA LYS A 124 5.45 -9.52 -15.82
C LYS A 124 5.62 -8.45 -14.71
N ALA A 125 5.41 -7.18 -15.07
CA ALA A 125 5.42 -6.04 -14.17
C ALA A 125 4.12 -5.98 -13.34
N ASN A 126 3.06 -6.64 -13.80
CA ASN A 126 1.74 -6.63 -13.17
C ASN A 126 1.72 -7.14 -11.71
N ASP A 127 2.75 -7.89 -11.30
CA ASP A 127 2.77 -8.54 -9.98
C ASP A 127 3.19 -7.57 -8.85
N PHE A 128 3.73 -6.39 -9.18
CA PHE A 128 4.27 -5.45 -8.19
C PHE A 128 3.47 -4.17 -8.04
N PHE A 129 2.68 -3.80 -9.05
CA PHE A 129 2.01 -2.51 -9.08
C PHE A 129 0.55 -2.60 -8.66
N TYR A 130 0.17 -1.72 -7.75
CA TYR A 130 -1.18 -1.61 -7.23
C TYR A 130 -1.65 -0.16 -7.31
N LYS A 131 -2.94 0.03 -7.54
CA LYS A 131 -3.56 1.35 -7.57
C LYS A 131 -4.47 1.49 -6.37
N PHE A 132 -4.15 2.44 -5.48
CA PHE A 132 -5.05 2.88 -4.42
C PHE A 132 -5.93 4.01 -4.93
N LEU A 133 -7.23 3.92 -4.68
CA LEU A 133 -8.26 4.89 -5.04
C LEU A 133 -8.77 5.53 -3.75
N PHE A 134 -8.68 6.86 -3.66
CA PHE A 134 -9.23 7.66 -2.58
C PHE A 134 -10.56 8.27 -3.02
N HIS A 135 -11.54 8.26 -2.12
CA HIS A 135 -12.89 8.78 -2.35
C HIS A 135 -13.16 9.95 -1.40
N TRP A 136 -13.52 11.13 -1.93
CA TRP A 136 -13.53 12.40 -1.18
C TRP A 136 -14.93 12.95 -0.80
N TRP A 137 -16.03 12.35 -1.29
CA TRP A 137 -17.43 12.57 -0.87
C TRP A 137 -18.18 11.23 -0.78
#